data_AF-A0A0A9FGF6-F1
#
_entry.id   AF-A0A0A9FGF6-F1
#
_cell.length_a   1.000
_cell.length_b   1.000
_cell.length_c   1.000
_cell.angle_alpha   90.00
_cell.angle_beta   90.00
_cell.angle_gamma   90.00
#
_symmetry.space_group_name_H-M   'P 1'
#
loop_
_entity.id
_entity.type
_entity.pdbx_description
1 polymer ?
#
loop_
_entity_poly.entity_id
_entity_poly.type
_entity_poly.pdbx_seq_one_letter_code
_entity_poly.pdbx_strand_id
1 'polypeptide(L)'
;MCGPAGVLLWLFLEVECKYLSWEEVSESDLWGYQPDIVLGADIIYDPVCVPHLVRVLSMLLRRDSREGKTDGEIDDEFVTETPVAYIATVVRNVDTFNCFAKAAADAKLSVVNITSSSAPSNFLPYMLSYDRPSVQLLKITLLWS
;
A
#
# COMPACT_ATOMS: atom_id res chain seq x y z
N MET A 1 -30.88 16.33 -36.26
CA MET A 1 -30.91 16.28 -34.79
C MET A 1 -29.82 15.32 -34.35
N CYS A 2 -28.62 15.81 -34.05
CA CYS A 2 -27.57 15.02 -33.40
C CYS A 2 -27.81 15.09 -31.90
N GLY A 3 -28.02 13.94 -31.26
CA GLY A 3 -28.10 13.84 -29.80
C GLY A 3 -26.75 14.18 -29.15
N PRO A 4 -26.74 14.61 -27.88
CA PRO A 4 -25.51 15.00 -27.21
C PRO A 4 -24.57 13.81 -27.14
N ALA A 5 -23.31 14.06 -27.53
CA ALA A 5 -22.22 13.14 -27.39
C ALA A 5 -22.22 12.60 -25.96
N GLY A 6 -22.30 11.27 -25.83
CA GLY A 6 -22.14 10.60 -24.56
C GLY A 6 -20.84 11.08 -23.93
N VAL A 7 -20.95 11.69 -22.76
CA VAL A 7 -19.82 12.02 -21.89
C VAL A 7 -19.27 10.67 -21.41
N LEU A 8 -18.48 10.03 -22.27
CA LEU A 8 -17.52 9.02 -21.88
C LEU A 8 -16.49 9.77 -21.04
N LEU A 9 -16.71 9.75 -19.73
CA LEU A 9 -15.73 10.05 -18.72
C LEU A 9 -14.60 9.02 -18.89
N TRP A 10 -13.71 9.27 -19.85
CA TRP A 10 -12.44 8.59 -19.93
C TRP A 10 -11.66 9.00 -18.68
N LEU A 11 -11.72 8.17 -17.64
CA LEU A 11 -10.70 8.15 -16.61
C LEU A 11 -9.37 7.87 -17.34
N PHE A 12 -8.60 8.91 -17.60
CA PHE A 12 -7.23 8.78 -18.08
C PHE A 12 -6.45 8.12 -16.94
N LEU A 13 -6.22 6.81 -17.09
CA LEU A 13 -5.37 6.05 -16.19
C LEU A 13 -3.93 6.33 -16.63
N GLU A 14 -3.27 7.26 -15.93
CA GLU A 14 -1.88 7.57 -16.18
C GLU A 14 -1.00 6.52 -15.49
N VAL A 15 -0.11 5.90 -16.26
CA VAL A 15 0.82 4.87 -15.76
C VAL A 15 2.23 5.38 -15.96
N GLU A 16 2.96 5.50 -14.86
CA GLU A 16 4.36 5.91 -14.84
C GLU A 16 5.22 4.81 -14.21
N CYS A 17 6.42 4.57 -14.76
CA CYS A 17 7.39 3.66 -14.18
C CYS A 17 8.59 4.47 -13.69
N LYS A 18 8.92 4.32 -12.40
CA LYS A 18 10.08 4.97 -11.78
C LYS A 18 10.96 3.95 -11.10
N TYR A 19 12.26 4.18 -11.16
CA TYR A 19 13.24 3.43 -10.38
C TYR A 19 13.19 3.92 -8.92
N LEU A 20 13.18 2.97 -7.98
CA LEU A 20 13.14 3.25 -6.55
C LEU A 20 14.10 2.30 -5.81
N SER A 21 15.26 2.79 -5.40
CA SER A 21 16.19 2.05 -4.54
C SER A 21 15.73 2.15 -3.09
N TRP A 22 15.35 1.03 -2.46
CA TRP A 22 14.92 1.04 -1.05
C TRP A 22 16.04 1.45 -0.08
N GLU A 23 17.29 1.22 -0.47
CA GLU A 23 18.48 1.49 0.34
C GLU A 23 18.82 2.98 0.38
N GLU A 24 18.64 3.67 -0.74
CA GLU A 24 19.10 5.05 -0.93
C GLU A 24 17.99 6.09 -0.79
N VAL A 25 16.73 5.68 -1.01
CA VAL A 25 15.60 6.62 -1.03
C VAL A 25 15.42 7.39 0.28
N SER A 26 15.14 8.68 0.15
CA SER A 26 14.84 9.60 1.23
C SER A 26 13.36 9.98 1.29
N GLU A 27 12.93 10.61 2.40
CA GLU A 27 11.54 11.10 2.55
C GLU A 27 11.18 12.13 1.47
N SER A 28 12.10 13.01 1.08
CA SER A 28 11.88 14.02 0.04
C SER A 28 11.61 13.44 -1.34
N ASP A 29 12.22 12.29 -1.65
CA ASP A 29 12.00 11.61 -2.94
C ASP A 29 10.59 11.02 -3.01
N LEU A 30 10.05 10.58 -1.87
CA LEU A 30 8.74 9.95 -1.77
C LEU A 30 7.59 10.92 -1.54
N TRP A 31 7.90 12.16 -1.14
CA TRP A 31 6.92 13.20 -0.86
C TRP A 31 5.98 13.51 -2.02
N GLY A 32 6.46 13.41 -3.25
CA GLY A 32 5.68 13.72 -4.44
C GLY A 32 4.59 12.69 -4.77
N TYR A 33 4.63 11.47 -4.19
CA TYR A 33 3.69 10.40 -4.56
C TYR A 33 2.41 10.41 -3.75
N GLN A 34 2.51 10.64 -2.42
CA GLN A 34 1.39 10.58 -1.46
C GLN A 34 0.32 9.53 -1.81
N PRO A 35 0.69 8.24 -1.89
CA PRO A 35 -0.23 7.22 -2.37
C PRO A 35 -1.34 6.97 -1.35
N ASP A 36 -2.56 6.79 -1.83
CA ASP A 36 -3.64 6.24 -1.00
C ASP A 36 -3.47 4.73 -0.79
N ILE A 37 -2.95 4.03 -1.81
CA ILE A 37 -2.72 2.58 -1.79
C ILE A 37 -1.31 2.25 -2.29
N VAL A 38 -0.60 1.43 -1.52
CA VAL A 38 0.66 0.80 -1.92
C VAL A 38 0.44 -0.70 -2.12
N LEU A 39 0.88 -1.23 -3.26
CA LEU A 39 0.75 -2.66 -3.57
C LEU A 39 2.13 -3.30 -3.68
N GLY A 40 2.28 -4.49 -3.09
CA GLY A 40 3.50 -5.30 -3.18
C GLY A 40 3.18 -6.78 -3.36
N ALA A 41 4.03 -7.51 -4.07
CA ALA A 41 3.88 -8.95 -4.27
C ALA A 41 5.23 -9.66 -4.15
N ASP A 42 5.34 -10.62 -3.24
CA ASP A 42 6.52 -11.45 -2.94
C ASP A 42 7.81 -10.63 -2.69
N ILE A 43 7.68 -9.47 -2.04
CA ILE A 43 8.78 -8.53 -1.77
C ILE A 43 9.50 -8.77 -0.43
N ILE A 44 9.04 -9.74 0.38
CA ILE A 44 9.60 -10.09 1.69
C ILE A 44 10.41 -11.38 1.54
N TYR A 45 11.57 -11.30 0.89
CA TYR A 45 12.37 -12.48 0.53
C TYR A 45 13.75 -12.52 1.20
N ASP A 46 14.40 -11.36 1.40
CA ASP A 46 15.75 -11.25 1.99
C ASP A 46 15.72 -10.42 3.29
N PRO A 47 16.19 -10.96 4.43
CA PRO A 47 16.25 -10.21 5.69
C PRO A 47 17.14 -8.96 5.62
N VAL A 48 18.12 -8.88 4.72
CA VAL A 48 18.98 -7.69 4.53
C VAL A 48 18.16 -6.52 3.97
N CYS A 49 17.18 -6.80 3.11
CA CYS A 49 16.33 -5.77 2.51
C CYS A 49 15.21 -5.31 3.45
N VAL A 50 14.86 -6.09 4.48
CA VAL A 50 13.72 -5.82 5.38
C VAL A 50 13.76 -4.43 6.02
N PRO A 51 14.87 -3.96 6.62
CA PRO A 51 14.92 -2.63 7.23
C PRO A 51 14.65 -1.52 6.21
N HIS A 52 15.20 -1.66 5.00
CA HIS A 52 15.02 -0.72 3.90
C HIS A 52 13.57 -0.70 3.41
N LEU A 53 12.96 -1.87 3.22
CA LEU A 53 11.56 -2.02 2.85
C LEU A 53 10.62 -1.39 3.88
N VAL A 54 10.83 -1.69 5.18
CA VAL A 54 10.00 -1.13 6.25
C VAL A 54 10.13 0.38 6.31
N ARG A 55 11.35 0.92 6.16
CA ARG A 55 11.57 2.37 6.08
C ARG A 55 10.76 3.00 4.95
N VAL A 56 10.80 2.42 3.75
CA VAL A 56 10.02 2.90 2.60
C VAL A 56 8.52 2.85 2.86
N LEU A 57 8.01 1.74 3.39
CA LEU A 57 6.59 1.62 3.75
C LEU A 57 6.19 2.67 4.78
N SER A 58 7.00 2.91 5.81
CA SER A 58 6.74 3.96 6.79
C SER A 58 6.70 5.36 6.16
N MET A 59 7.57 5.65 5.18
CA MET A 59 7.57 6.94 4.48
C MET A 59 6.34 7.10 3.59
N LEU A 60 5.97 6.06 2.83
CA LEU A 60 4.79 6.07 1.95
C LEU A 60 3.46 6.14 2.72
N LEU A 61 3.40 5.53 3.91
CA LEU A 61 2.19 5.48 4.73
C LEU A 61 2.02 6.69 5.66
N ARG A 62 3.00 7.59 5.72
CA ARG A 62 2.89 8.87 6.42
C ARG A 62 2.18 9.88 5.53
N ARG A 63 0.97 10.28 5.91
CA ARG A 63 0.30 11.45 5.34
C ARG A 63 0.77 12.68 6.09
N ASP A 64 1.16 13.72 5.37
CA ASP A 64 1.59 14.95 6.01
C ASP A 64 0.37 15.79 6.40
N SER A 65 0.10 15.91 7.69
CA SER A 65 -1.05 16.66 8.21
C SER A 65 -0.83 18.18 8.20
N ARG A 66 0.10 18.70 7.40
CA ARG A 66 0.53 20.11 7.46
C ARG A 66 -0.26 21.05 6.56
N GLU A 67 -1.13 20.55 5.71
CA GLU A 67 -2.09 21.39 4.99
C GLU A 67 -3.37 21.56 5.83
N GLY A 68 -3.61 22.79 6.32
CA GLY A 68 -4.94 23.23 6.75
C GLY A 68 -5.12 23.78 8.16
N LYS A 69 -4.17 24.54 8.73
CA LYS A 69 -4.56 25.62 9.66
C LYS A 69 -4.72 26.92 8.87
N THR A 70 -5.80 27.01 8.10
CA THR A 70 -6.40 28.30 7.76
C THR A 70 -7.64 28.43 8.62
N ASP A 71 -7.58 29.38 9.55
CA ASP A 71 -8.68 29.70 10.44
C ASP A 71 -9.92 30.10 9.62
N GLY A 72 -10.95 29.25 9.65
CA GLY A 72 -12.30 29.56 9.22
C GLY A 72 -12.65 29.10 7.81
N GLU A 73 -13.34 27.96 7.68
CA GLU A 73 -14.71 27.84 7.15
C GLU A 73 -15.16 26.38 7.31
N ILE A 74 -16.47 26.18 7.48
CA ILE A 74 -17.11 24.88 7.73
C ILE A 74 -17.26 24.18 6.39
N ASP A 75 -16.24 23.43 6.01
CA ASP A 75 -16.18 22.78 4.70
C ASP A 75 -16.04 21.28 4.91
N ASP A 76 -16.95 20.54 4.29
CA ASP A 76 -17.14 19.09 4.22
C ASP A 76 -15.88 18.27 4.60
N GLU A 77 -16.00 17.46 5.65
CA GLU A 77 -14.96 16.57 6.19
C GLU A 77 -14.54 15.56 5.11
N PHE A 78 -13.64 15.97 4.21
CA PHE A 78 -13.01 15.08 3.25
C PHE A 78 -12.08 14.17 4.04
N VAL A 79 -12.63 13.05 4.53
CA VAL A 79 -11.90 11.96 5.16
C VAL A 79 -10.95 11.42 4.09
N THR A 80 -9.75 11.97 4.01
CA THR A 80 -8.67 11.33 3.27
C THR A 80 -8.39 10.02 3.99
N GLU A 81 -8.83 8.91 3.40
CA GLU A 81 -8.59 7.58 3.95
C GLU A 81 -7.09 7.45 4.23
N THR A 82 -6.73 6.90 5.39
CA THR A 82 -5.31 6.77 5.73
C THR A 82 -4.62 5.87 4.70
N PRO A 83 -3.42 6.25 4.21
CA PRO A 83 -2.67 5.42 3.28
C PRO A 83 -2.57 3.99 3.79
N VAL A 84 -2.79 3.02 2.90
CA VAL A 84 -2.75 1.60 3.24
C VAL A 84 -1.84 0.86 2.27
N ALA A 85 -1.05 -0.08 2.79
CA ALA A 85 -0.28 -1.00 1.97
C ALA A 85 -0.89 -2.40 2.01
N TYR A 86 -0.95 -3.05 0.84
CA TYR A 86 -1.32 -4.45 0.70
C TYR A 86 -0.14 -5.23 0.10
N ILE A 87 0.35 -6.22 0.84
CA ILE A 87 1.44 -7.09 0.39
C ILE A 87 0.93 -8.52 0.27
N ALA A 88 0.95 -9.07 -0.94
CA ALA A 88 0.76 -10.48 -1.18
C ALA A 88 2.11 -11.20 -1.02
N THR A 89 2.21 -12.25 -0.19
CA THR A 89 3.47 -12.97 0.03
C THR A 89 3.24 -14.43 0.37
N VAL A 90 4.20 -15.29 0.03
CA VAL A 90 4.26 -16.66 0.57
C VAL A 90 5.32 -16.69 1.66
N VAL A 91 5.02 -17.25 2.83
CA VAL A 91 6.03 -17.41 3.90
C VAL A 91 6.92 -18.61 3.53
N ARG A 92 7.99 -18.35 2.79
CA ARG A 92 8.99 -19.36 2.39
C ARG A 92 10.01 -19.61 3.51
N ASN A 93 10.35 -18.54 4.23
CA ASN A 93 11.25 -18.56 5.37
C ASN A 93 10.60 -17.79 6.53
N VAL A 94 10.34 -18.51 7.63
CA VAL A 94 9.71 -17.96 8.83
C VAL A 94 10.61 -16.94 9.52
N ASP A 95 11.93 -17.11 9.47
CA ASP A 95 12.88 -16.17 10.09
C ASP A 95 12.85 -14.82 9.40
N THR A 96 12.86 -14.80 8.06
CA THR A 96 12.73 -13.57 7.27
C THR A 96 11.41 -12.85 7.59
N PHE A 97 10.31 -13.60 7.68
CA PHE A 97 9.01 -13.03 8.03
C PHE A 97 9.00 -12.46 9.45
N ASN A 98 9.61 -13.15 10.41
CA ASN A 98 9.72 -12.65 11.79
C ASN A 98 10.59 -11.40 11.88
N CYS A 99 11.69 -11.33 11.13
CA CYS A 99 12.51 -10.12 11.00
C CYS A 99 11.66 -8.95 10.48
N PHE A 100 10.84 -9.19 9.45
CA PHE A 100 9.90 -8.19 8.91
C PHE A 100 8.87 -7.76 9.95
N ALA A 101 8.18 -8.69 10.60
CA ALA A 101 7.16 -8.38 11.60
C ALA A 101 7.72 -7.54 12.75
N LYS A 102 8.94 -7.87 13.22
CA LYS A 102 9.63 -7.10 14.24
C LYS A 102 9.99 -5.70 13.77
N ALA A 103 10.63 -5.57 12.62
CA ALA A 103 11.01 -4.27 12.07
C ALA A 103 9.79 -3.37 11.82
N ALA A 104 8.69 -3.94 11.33
CA ALA A 104 7.41 -3.25 11.15
C ALA A 104 6.85 -2.73 12.48
N ALA A 105 6.84 -3.56 13.53
CA ALA A 105 6.40 -3.17 14.86
C ALA A 105 7.26 -2.03 15.43
N ASP A 106 8.58 -2.11 15.31
CA ASP A 106 9.53 -1.08 15.74
C ASP A 106 9.28 0.25 15.00
N ALA A 107 8.85 0.19 13.74
CA ALA A 107 8.49 1.33 12.91
C ALA A 107 7.03 1.82 13.09
N LYS A 108 6.31 1.32 14.09
CA LYS A 108 4.88 1.62 14.35
C LYS A 108 3.96 1.25 13.18
N LEU A 109 4.28 0.19 12.42
CA LEU A 109 3.40 -0.37 11.40
C LEU A 109 2.58 -1.52 11.99
N SER A 110 1.27 -1.46 11.85
CA SER A 110 0.37 -2.58 12.10
C SER A 110 0.36 -3.47 10.87
N VAL A 111 0.62 -4.77 11.05
CA VAL A 111 0.58 -5.77 9.98
C VAL A 111 -0.50 -6.80 10.33
N VAL A 112 -1.53 -6.89 9.49
CA VAL A 112 -2.69 -7.78 9.69
C VAL A 112 -2.84 -8.71 8.49
N ASN A 113 -2.89 -10.02 8.74
CA ASN A 113 -3.21 -10.99 7.69
C ASN A 113 -4.73 -10.99 7.43
N ILE A 114 -5.13 -10.62 6.22
CA ILE A 114 -6.54 -10.49 5.79
C ILE A 114 -6.95 -11.54 4.75
N THR A 115 -6.11 -12.56 4.52
CA THR A 115 -6.33 -13.60 3.49
C THR A 115 -7.71 -14.25 3.60
N SER A 116 -8.14 -14.58 4.82
CA SER A 116 -9.40 -15.27 5.08
C SER A 116 -10.63 -14.35 4.99
N SER A 117 -10.47 -13.05 5.27
CA SER A 117 -11.58 -12.07 5.26
C SER A 117 -11.82 -11.44 3.90
N SER A 118 -10.81 -11.45 3.03
CA SER A 118 -10.81 -10.73 1.76
C SER A 118 -10.69 -11.66 0.56
N ALA A 119 -11.33 -12.84 0.65
CA ALA A 119 -11.33 -13.81 -0.44
C ALA A 119 -11.81 -13.14 -1.75
N PRO A 120 -11.04 -13.24 -2.85
CA PRO A 120 -11.43 -12.64 -4.10
C PRO A 120 -12.79 -13.19 -4.53
N SER A 121 -13.74 -12.31 -4.88
CA SER A 121 -14.92 -12.79 -5.59
C SER A 121 -14.46 -13.43 -6.91
N ASN A 122 -15.28 -14.32 -7.49
CA ASN A 122 -14.94 -15.12 -8.68
C ASN A 122 -14.83 -14.30 -9.99
N PHE A 123 -14.16 -13.14 -9.95
CA PHE A 123 -13.93 -12.26 -11.09
C PHE A 123 -12.95 -12.86 -12.11
N LEU A 124 -12.08 -13.79 -11.68
CA LEU A 124 -11.10 -14.46 -12.53
C LEU A 124 -11.25 -15.98 -12.39
N PRO A 125 -12.17 -16.62 -13.13
CA PRO A 125 -12.50 -18.05 -12.99
C PRO A 125 -11.29 -18.97 -13.18
N TYR A 126 -10.35 -18.57 -14.05
CA TYR A 126 -9.11 -19.30 -14.29
C TYR A 126 -8.16 -19.28 -13.09
N MET A 127 -8.32 -18.34 -12.16
CA MET A 127 -7.47 -18.31 -10.96
C MET A 127 -7.87 -19.34 -9.90
N LEU A 128 -9.00 -20.04 -10.08
CA LEU A 128 -9.48 -21.07 -9.16
C LEU A 128 -8.65 -22.36 -9.23
N SER A 129 -7.87 -22.54 -10.31
CA SER A 129 -6.97 -23.69 -10.48
C SER A 129 -5.59 -23.49 -9.85
N TYR A 130 -5.24 -22.28 -9.41
CA TYR A 130 -3.98 -22.05 -8.69
C TYR A 130 -4.12 -22.52 -7.25
N ASP A 131 -3.09 -23.23 -6.76
CA ASP A 131 -2.97 -23.59 -5.36
C ASP A 131 -2.69 -22.32 -4.54
N ARG A 132 -3.74 -21.70 -4.00
CA ARG A 132 -3.68 -20.45 -3.21
C ARG A 132 -3.40 -20.58 -1.70
N PRO A 133 -3.48 -21.75 -1.02
CA PRO A 133 -3.52 -21.79 0.45
C PRO A 133 -2.22 -21.31 1.12
N SER A 134 -1.13 -21.14 0.35
CA SER A 134 0.15 -20.65 0.84
C SER A 134 0.35 -19.14 0.69
N VAL A 135 -0.45 -18.46 -0.14
CA VAL A 135 -0.33 -17.00 -0.35
C VAL A 135 -1.11 -16.27 0.74
N GLN A 136 -0.42 -15.37 1.44
CA GLN A 136 -0.99 -14.49 2.44
C GLN A 136 -1.15 -13.08 1.87
N LEU A 137 -2.28 -12.44 2.14
CA LEU A 137 -2.49 -11.02 1.91
C LEU A 137 -2.36 -10.27 3.25
N LEU A 138 -1.36 -9.40 3.33
CA LEU A 138 -1.07 -8.57 4.50
C LEU A 138 -1.58 -7.15 4.24
N LYS A 139 -2.40 -6.64 5.15
CA LYS A 139 -2.77 -5.23 5.23
C LYS A 139 -1.81 -4.55 6.21
N ILE A 140 -1.21 -3.44 5.79
CA ILE A 140 -0.25 -2.68 6.58
C ILE A 140 -0.73 -1.24 6.70
N THR A 141 -0.78 -0.73 7.93
CA THR A 141 -1.21 0.64 8.24
C THR A 141 -0.28 1.25 9.28
N LEU A 142 -0.08 2.56 9.22
CA LEU A 142 0.65 3.28 10.26
C LEU A 142 -0.20 3.35 11.56
N LEU A 143 0.40 3.04 12.70
CA LEU A 143 -0.20 3.26 14.01
C LEU A 143 0.03 4.72 14.40
N TRP A 144 -1.03 5.49 14.56
CA TRP A 144 -0.93 6.84 15.12
C TRP A 144 -0.53 6.76 16.59
N SER A 145 0.39 7.61 17.03
CA SER A 145 0.76 7.80 18.44
C SER A 145 0.38 9.19 18.90
#